data_AF-A0A918NJH0-F1
#
_entry.id   AF-A0A918NJH0-F1
#
_cell.length_a   1.000
_cell.length_b   1.000
_cell.length_c   1.000
_cell.angle_alpha   90.00
_cell.angle_beta   90.00
_cell.angle_gamma   90.00
#
_symmetry.space_group_name_H-M   'P 1'
#
loop_
_entity.id
_entity.type
_entity.pdbx_description
1 polymer ?
#
loop_
_entity_poly.entity_id
_entity_poly.type
_entity_poly.pdbx_seq_one_letter_code
_entity_poly.pdbx_strand_id
1 'polypeptide(L)'
;MKYVVMGLGIMLTACASTSVPDGFVYETSVRGEQGWQGASARAKAAESLTKASVVVHPAAALQSALPSAEVKVKRWGVSYFGADWTRYQVKLDADVTQAGRTNKCRMRAPDTPVGAMTLKEIRADDGAALQQVLQELVAACVAQVSAG
;
A
#
# COMPACT_ATOMS: atom_id res chain seq x y z
N MET A 1 20.15 52.35 21.06
CA MET A 1 19.33 51.52 20.14
C MET A 1 20.25 50.59 19.40
N LYS A 2 20.26 49.29 19.73
CA LYS A 2 20.91 48.24 18.93
C LYS A 2 20.56 46.85 19.45
N TYR A 3 20.03 46.05 18.52
CA TYR A 3 19.94 44.58 18.42
C TYR A 3 18.88 43.80 19.22
N VAL A 4 17.86 43.39 18.46
CA VAL A 4 17.05 42.19 18.63
C VAL A 4 17.92 40.95 18.43
N VAL A 5 17.88 39.99 19.35
CA VAL A 5 18.32 38.59 19.15
C VAL A 5 17.19 37.73 19.73
N MET A 6 16.21 37.37 18.90
CA MET A 6 16.10 36.07 18.22
C MET A 6 16.15 34.91 19.22
N GLY A 7 14.98 34.61 19.79
CA GLY A 7 14.74 33.36 20.50
C GLY A 7 14.87 32.21 19.52
N LEU A 8 15.94 31.42 19.66
CA LEU A 8 16.04 30.14 18.98
C LEU A 8 15.11 29.16 19.69
N GLY A 9 13.90 29.03 19.13
CA GLY A 9 13.02 27.91 19.42
C GLY A 9 13.66 26.64 18.89
N ILE A 10 14.02 25.74 19.81
CA ILE A 10 14.21 24.33 19.48
C ILE A 10 12.90 23.65 19.88
N MET A 11 11.86 23.83 19.07
CA MET A 11 10.76 22.86 19.08
C MET A 11 11.31 21.59 18.45
N LEU A 12 11.60 20.58 19.28
CA LEU A 12 11.68 19.20 18.81
C LEU A 12 10.32 18.80 18.25
N THR A 13 10.06 19.09 16.97
CA THR A 13 8.99 18.42 16.22
C THR A 13 9.53 17.07 15.75
N ALA A 14 9.69 16.15 16.70
CA ALA A 14 9.76 14.74 16.39
C ALA A 14 8.34 14.24 16.10
N CYS A 15 7.72 14.71 15.01
CA CYS A 15 6.60 14.01 14.39
C CYS A 15 7.16 12.89 13.51
N ALA A 16 7.84 11.93 14.13
CA ALA A 16 8.06 10.62 13.52
C ALA A 16 6.76 9.80 13.65
N SER A 17 5.67 10.32 13.08
CA SER A 17 4.49 9.55 12.80
C SER A 17 4.82 8.75 11.56
N THR A 18 5.34 7.55 11.78
CA THR A 18 5.57 6.54 10.75
C THR A 18 4.21 6.12 10.20
N SER A 19 3.63 6.94 9.31
CA SER A 19 2.25 6.87 8.86
C SER A 19 2.13 5.89 7.71
N VAL A 20 2.07 4.60 8.04
CA VAL A 20 1.57 3.59 7.10
C VAL A 20 0.24 4.14 6.51
N PRO A 21 0.13 4.27 5.18
CA PRO A 21 -1.06 4.85 4.56
C PRO A 21 -2.34 4.14 4.96
N ASP A 22 -3.46 4.86 4.97
CA ASP A 22 -4.76 4.29 5.30
C ASP A 22 -5.09 3.06 4.45
N GLY A 23 -5.59 2.01 5.11
CA GLY A 23 -5.94 0.75 4.45
C GLY A 23 -4.74 -0.06 3.92
N PHE A 24 -3.49 0.38 4.09
CA PHE A 24 -2.34 -0.39 3.66
C PHE A 24 -2.19 -1.66 4.52
N VAL A 25 -2.14 -2.79 3.84
CA VAL A 25 -1.97 -4.13 4.40
C VAL A 25 -0.53 -4.56 4.12
N TYR A 26 0.20 -4.85 5.19
CA TYR A 26 1.52 -5.47 5.11
C TYR A 26 1.52 -6.68 6.05
N GLU A 27 1.00 -7.81 5.56
CA GLU A 27 1.05 -9.03 6.35
C GLU A 27 2.47 -9.60 6.32
N THR A 28 2.94 -10.12 7.45
CA THR A 28 4.18 -10.90 7.53
C THR A 28 3.82 -12.24 8.16
N SER A 29 4.24 -13.36 7.59
CA SER A 29 3.96 -14.65 8.21
C SER A 29 4.99 -14.96 9.30
N VAL A 30 4.51 -15.44 10.46
CA VAL A 30 5.34 -15.77 11.63
C VAL A 30 6.29 -16.95 11.34
N ARG A 31 6.00 -17.78 10.32
CA ARG A 31 6.88 -18.89 9.91
C ARG A 31 7.76 -18.59 8.69
N GLY A 32 7.39 -17.64 7.83
CA GLY A 32 8.20 -17.27 6.66
C GLY A 32 9.38 -16.38 7.03
N GLU A 33 9.23 -15.55 8.07
CA GLU A 33 10.30 -14.77 8.68
C GLU A 33 10.62 -15.32 10.08
N GLN A 34 11.15 -16.55 10.17
CA GLN A 34 11.64 -17.11 11.45
C GLN A 34 12.78 -16.25 11.99
N GLY A 35 12.42 -15.26 12.79
CA GLY A 35 13.30 -14.29 13.39
C GLY A 35 12.45 -13.15 13.91
N TRP A 36 11.73 -13.42 15.01
CA TRP A 36 11.01 -12.49 15.90
C TRP A 36 11.04 -11.00 15.51
N GLN A 37 10.41 -10.64 14.40
CA GLN A 37 10.14 -9.26 14.05
C GLN A 37 8.79 -8.92 14.68
N GLY A 38 8.85 -8.34 15.89
CA GLY A 38 7.67 -7.83 16.59
C GLY A 38 6.89 -6.81 15.74
N ALA A 39 5.70 -6.40 16.21
CA ALA A 39 4.83 -5.46 15.50
C ALA A 39 5.55 -4.18 15.02
N SER A 40 6.57 -3.71 15.75
CA SER A 40 7.40 -2.56 15.39
C SER A 40 8.29 -2.78 14.15
N ALA A 41 8.82 -3.98 13.95
CA ALA A 41 9.64 -4.31 12.78
C ALA A 41 8.76 -4.46 11.52
N ARG A 42 7.54 -4.97 11.68
CA ARG A 42 6.52 -4.97 10.60
C ARG A 42 6.11 -3.57 10.20
N ALA A 43 5.86 -2.70 11.17
CA ALA A 43 5.53 -1.30 10.93
C ALA A 43 6.69 -0.58 10.21
N LYS A 44 7.95 -0.83 10.62
CA LYS A 44 9.14 -0.28 9.94
C LYS A 44 9.32 -0.83 8.52
N ALA A 45 9.03 -2.10 8.26
CA ALA A 45 9.13 -2.67 6.92
C ALA A 45 8.03 -2.14 5.99
N ALA A 46 6.78 -2.06 6.49
CA ALA A 46 5.68 -1.42 5.78
C ALA A 46 6.00 0.05 5.49
N GLU A 47 6.51 0.76 6.49
CA GLU A 47 6.95 2.14 6.36
C GLU A 47 8.12 2.29 5.39
N SER A 48 9.10 1.39 5.37
CA SER A 48 10.23 1.47 4.44
C SER A 48 9.75 1.38 2.98
N LEU A 49 8.80 0.49 2.71
CA LEU A 49 8.21 0.32 1.38
C LEU A 49 7.36 1.53 0.96
N THR A 50 6.67 2.18 1.90
CA THR A 50 5.87 3.38 1.60
C THR A 50 6.69 4.66 1.62
N LYS A 51 7.75 4.77 2.43
CA LYS A 51 8.70 5.89 2.45
C LYS A 51 9.61 5.93 1.25
N ALA A 52 9.93 4.77 0.66
CA ALA A 52 10.62 4.73 -0.62
C ALA A 52 9.85 5.48 -1.72
N SER A 53 8.59 5.86 -1.48
CA SER A 53 7.69 6.58 -2.40
C SER A 53 7.42 5.84 -3.72
N VAL A 54 7.93 4.62 -3.85
CA VAL A 54 7.72 3.72 -4.98
C VAL A 54 6.28 3.19 -4.95
N VAL A 55 5.80 2.83 -3.77
CA VAL A 55 4.47 2.26 -3.58
C VAL A 55 3.48 3.39 -3.25
N VAL A 56 2.65 3.74 -4.22
CA VAL A 56 1.73 4.87 -4.13
C VAL A 56 0.31 4.38 -3.85
N HIS A 57 -0.41 5.14 -3.02
CA HIS A 57 -1.80 4.83 -2.70
C HIS A 57 -2.67 4.79 -3.97
N PRO A 58 -3.44 3.72 -4.23
CA PRO A 58 -4.14 3.51 -5.50
C PRO A 58 -5.34 4.46 -5.70
N ALA A 59 -5.69 5.28 -4.71
CA ALA A 59 -6.85 6.17 -4.77
C ALA A 59 -6.62 7.28 -5.79
N ALA A 60 -5.42 7.85 -5.84
CA ALA A 60 -5.08 8.88 -6.80
C ALA A 60 -5.17 8.35 -8.25
N ALA A 61 -4.66 7.13 -8.49
CA ALA A 61 -4.72 6.50 -9.81
C ALA A 61 -6.17 6.18 -10.22
N LEU A 62 -6.98 5.63 -9.32
CA LEU A 62 -8.41 5.36 -9.56
C LEU A 62 -9.19 6.66 -9.82
N GLN A 63 -8.96 7.70 -9.01
CA GLN A 63 -9.64 9.00 -9.15
C GLN A 63 -9.23 9.70 -10.44
N SER A 64 -7.96 9.60 -10.85
CA SER A 64 -7.48 10.15 -12.12
C SER A 64 -8.10 9.45 -13.33
N ALA A 65 -8.31 8.13 -13.25
CA ALA A 65 -8.92 7.35 -14.34
C ALA A 65 -10.45 7.50 -14.38
N LEU A 66 -11.09 7.74 -13.24
CA LEU A 66 -12.54 7.84 -13.08
C LEU A 66 -12.89 9.18 -12.38
N PRO A 67 -12.70 10.33 -13.07
CA PRO A 67 -12.78 11.65 -12.43
C PRO A 67 -14.18 12.00 -11.89
N SER A 68 -15.24 11.40 -12.45
CA SER A 68 -16.62 11.60 -11.99
C SER A 68 -17.07 10.61 -10.90
N ALA A 69 -16.20 9.69 -10.50
CA ALA A 69 -16.53 8.67 -9.50
C ALA A 69 -16.05 9.09 -8.10
N GLU A 70 -16.78 8.67 -7.08
CA GLU A 70 -16.31 8.70 -5.70
C GLU A 70 -15.54 7.40 -5.42
N VAL A 71 -14.26 7.51 -5.06
CA VAL A 71 -13.38 6.37 -4.81
C VAL A 71 -13.12 6.19 -3.31
N LYS A 72 -13.42 5.01 -2.78
CA LYS A 72 -13.08 4.61 -1.41
C LYS A 72 -12.27 3.32 -1.41
N VAL A 73 -10.96 3.45 -1.25
CA VAL A 73 -10.06 2.30 -1.05
C VAL A 73 -10.13 1.87 0.42
N LYS A 74 -10.45 0.60 0.66
CA LYS A 74 -10.57 0.01 2.00
C LYS A 74 -9.32 -0.73 2.42
N ARG A 75 -8.75 -1.53 1.51
CA ARG A 75 -7.55 -2.32 1.76
C ARG A 75 -6.69 -2.40 0.51
N TRP A 76 -5.39 -2.29 0.66
CA TRP A 76 -4.45 -2.45 -0.45
C TRP A 76 -3.06 -2.82 0.05
N GLY A 77 -2.19 -3.38 -0.79
CA GLY A 77 -0.83 -3.79 -0.36
C GLY A 77 -0.63 -5.30 -0.44
N VAL A 78 0.15 -5.89 0.47
CA VAL A 78 0.60 -7.29 0.40
C VAL A 78 0.03 -8.17 1.50
N SER A 79 -0.34 -9.39 1.10
CA SER A 79 -0.88 -10.44 1.97
C SER A 79 -0.24 -11.78 1.61
N TYR A 80 0.02 -12.65 2.58
CA TYR A 80 0.62 -13.96 2.27
C TYR A 80 -0.42 -14.93 1.73
N PHE A 81 0.02 -15.93 0.94
CA PHE A 81 -0.87 -17.03 0.56
C PHE A 81 -1.07 -17.97 1.74
N GLY A 82 -2.32 -18.36 2.01
CA GLY A 82 -2.61 -19.35 3.07
C GLY A 82 -1.97 -20.72 2.80
N ALA A 83 -1.78 -21.08 1.52
CA ALA A 83 -1.13 -22.33 1.10
C ALA A 83 0.40 -22.26 1.12
N ASP A 84 0.99 -21.07 1.02
CA ASP A 84 2.45 -20.86 1.09
C ASP A 84 2.74 -19.51 1.74
N TRP A 85 3.18 -19.56 2.99
CA TRP A 85 3.32 -18.37 3.82
C TRP A 85 4.59 -17.57 3.50
N THR A 86 5.43 -18.06 2.59
CA THR A 86 6.63 -17.37 2.12
C THR A 86 6.34 -16.50 0.88
N ARG A 87 5.20 -16.74 0.24
CA ARG A 87 4.76 -16.11 -1.00
C ARG A 87 3.64 -15.11 -0.74
N TYR A 88 3.62 -14.05 -1.52
CA TYR A 88 2.77 -12.89 -1.30
C TYR A 88 1.96 -12.52 -2.53
N GLN A 89 0.72 -12.16 -2.27
CA GLN A 89 -0.23 -11.57 -3.21
C GLN A 89 -0.44 -10.11 -2.89
N VAL A 90 -0.54 -9.30 -3.93
CA VAL A 90 -1.02 -7.93 -3.87
C VAL A 90 -2.54 -7.93 -3.84
N LYS A 91 -3.13 -7.05 -3.02
CA LYS A 91 -4.58 -6.89 -2.90
C LYS A 91 -4.97 -5.46 -3.23
N LEU A 92 -6.13 -5.30 -3.85
CA LEU A 92 -6.85 -4.04 -4.01
C LEU A 92 -8.32 -4.26 -3.66
N ASP A 93 -8.78 -3.54 -2.65
CA ASP A 93 -10.16 -3.51 -2.20
C ASP A 93 -10.62 -2.04 -2.23
N ALA A 94 -11.43 -1.72 -3.24
CA ALA A 94 -11.98 -0.40 -3.43
C ALA A 94 -13.47 -0.47 -3.77
N ASP A 95 -14.24 0.47 -3.24
CA ASP A 95 -15.58 0.76 -3.68
C ASP A 95 -15.54 2.02 -4.55
N VAL A 96 -16.12 1.97 -5.74
CA VAL A 96 -16.14 3.07 -6.71
C VAL A 96 -17.59 3.37 -7.05
N THR A 97 -18.06 4.57 -6.68
CA THR A 97 -19.45 5.00 -6.92
C THR A 97 -19.50 5.98 -8.08
N GLN A 98 -20.27 5.65 -9.12
CA GLN A 98 -20.48 6.51 -10.29
C GLN A 98 -21.96 6.53 -10.65
N ALA A 99 -22.52 7.72 -10.90
CA ALA A 99 -23.93 7.91 -11.25
C ALA A 99 -24.92 7.17 -10.32
N GLY A 100 -24.62 7.13 -9.01
CA GLY A 100 -25.45 6.47 -8.00
C GLY A 100 -25.31 4.95 -7.93
N ARG A 101 -24.44 4.32 -8.73
CA ARG A 101 -24.12 2.88 -8.67
C ARG A 101 -22.75 2.68 -8.04
N THR A 102 -22.65 1.75 -7.09
CA THR A 102 -21.37 1.39 -6.45
C THR A 102 -20.85 0.07 -7.00
N ASN A 103 -19.71 0.13 -7.67
CA ASN A 103 -18.94 -1.02 -8.13
C ASN A 103 -17.90 -1.40 -7.07
N LYS A 104 -17.83 -2.68 -6.72
CA LYS A 104 -16.86 -3.21 -5.74
C LYS A 104 -15.70 -3.89 -6.48
N CYS A 105 -14.52 -3.29 -6.42
CA CYS A 105 -13.29 -3.89 -6.90
C CYS A 105 -12.63 -4.68 -5.78
N ARG A 106 -12.69 -6.01 -5.85
CA ARG A 106 -12.09 -6.93 -4.88
C ARG A 106 -11.07 -7.80 -5.58
N MET A 107 -9.91 -7.23 -5.87
CA MET A 107 -8.92 -7.82 -6.75
C MET A 107 -7.68 -8.24 -5.99
N ARG A 108 -7.00 -9.27 -6.51
CA ARG A 108 -5.74 -9.78 -6.00
C ARG A 108 -4.90 -10.32 -7.15
N ALA A 109 -3.58 -10.24 -7.01
CA ALA A 109 -2.66 -10.89 -7.93
C ALA A 109 -1.31 -11.16 -7.25
N PRO A 110 -0.62 -12.26 -7.60
CA PRO A 110 -1.13 -13.37 -8.42
C PRO A 110 -2.20 -14.18 -7.67
N ASP A 111 -2.91 -15.07 -8.37
CA ASP A 111 -3.95 -15.94 -7.78
C ASP A 111 -3.39 -17.21 -7.12
N THR A 112 -2.15 -17.58 -7.46
CA THR A 112 -1.47 -18.76 -6.92
C THR A 112 -0.10 -18.38 -6.37
N PRO A 113 0.44 -19.14 -5.39
CA PRO A 113 1.76 -18.87 -4.84
C PRO A 113 2.91 -19.20 -5.80
N VAL A 114 2.66 -19.98 -6.86
CA VAL A 114 3.70 -20.40 -7.81
C VAL A 114 4.17 -19.18 -8.59
N GLY A 115 5.46 -18.85 -8.44
CA GLY A 115 6.07 -17.67 -9.08
C GLY A 115 5.69 -16.33 -8.43
N ALA A 116 4.93 -16.34 -7.33
CA ALA A 116 4.60 -15.13 -6.60
C ALA A 116 5.82 -14.56 -5.85
N MET A 117 5.80 -13.27 -5.56
CA MET A 117 6.92 -12.61 -4.88
C MET A 117 7.00 -13.03 -3.41
N THR A 118 8.22 -13.04 -2.88
CA THR A 118 8.51 -13.10 -1.45
C THR A 118 8.67 -11.67 -0.89
N LEU A 119 8.55 -11.49 0.43
CA LEU A 119 8.87 -10.18 1.04
C LEU A 119 10.32 -9.76 0.81
N LYS A 120 11.25 -10.72 0.72
CA LYS A 120 12.64 -10.42 0.44
C LYS A 120 12.80 -9.79 -0.94
N GLU A 121 12.13 -10.35 -1.95
CA GLU A 121 12.14 -9.80 -3.32
C GLU A 121 11.49 -8.42 -3.36
N ILE A 122 10.32 -8.24 -2.72
CA ILE A 122 9.62 -6.94 -2.63
C ILE A 122 10.45 -5.87 -1.90
N ARG A 123 11.32 -6.26 -0.97
CA ARG A 123 12.22 -5.32 -0.30
C ARG A 123 13.50 -5.05 -1.11
N ALA A 124 13.95 -6.02 -1.90
CA ALA A 124 15.18 -5.90 -2.68
C ALA A 124 15.03 -4.95 -3.87
N ASP A 125 13.81 -4.70 -4.33
CA ASP A 125 13.47 -3.77 -5.41
C ASP A 125 12.74 -2.51 -4.93
N ASP A 126 12.84 -2.20 -3.63
CA ASP A 126 12.16 -1.08 -2.97
C ASP A 126 10.62 -1.03 -3.21
N GLY A 127 10.00 -2.18 -3.53
CA GLY A 127 8.56 -2.30 -3.76
C GLY A 127 8.13 -2.02 -5.20
N ALA A 128 9.06 -1.97 -6.15
CA ALA A 128 8.73 -1.73 -7.56
C ALA A 128 7.79 -2.78 -8.15
N ALA A 129 8.06 -4.07 -7.92
CA ALA A 129 7.19 -5.14 -8.40
C ALA A 129 5.82 -5.15 -7.70
N LEU A 130 5.76 -4.75 -6.42
CA LEU A 130 4.49 -4.50 -5.74
C LEU A 130 3.69 -3.39 -6.43
N GLN A 131 4.34 -2.26 -6.73
CA GLN A 131 3.68 -1.13 -7.40
C GLN A 131 3.19 -1.50 -8.79
N GLN A 132 3.97 -2.27 -9.55
CA GLN A 132 3.58 -2.74 -10.88
C GLN A 132 2.31 -3.59 -10.82
N VAL A 133 2.28 -4.61 -9.96
CA VAL A 133 1.10 -5.46 -9.80
C VAL A 133 -0.10 -4.65 -9.28
N LEU A 134 0.13 -3.68 -8.38
CA LEU A 134 -0.93 -2.80 -7.91
C LEU A 134 -1.54 -1.95 -9.05
N GLN A 135 -0.72 -1.46 -9.98
CA GLN A 135 -1.19 -0.72 -11.16
C GLN A 135 -2.03 -1.61 -12.10
N GLU A 136 -1.65 -2.88 -12.26
CA GLU A 136 -2.45 -3.85 -13.01
C GLU A 136 -3.82 -4.07 -12.36
N LEU A 137 -3.88 -4.18 -11.04
CA LEU A 137 -5.15 -4.28 -10.31
C LEU A 137 -5.99 -3.01 -10.43
N VAL A 138 -5.36 -1.82 -10.43
CA VAL A 138 -6.06 -0.55 -10.67
C VAL A 138 -6.66 -0.52 -12.07
N ALA A 139 -5.89 -0.88 -13.10
CA ALA A 139 -6.38 -0.92 -14.48
C ALA A 139 -7.54 -1.90 -14.66
N ALA A 140 -7.45 -3.08 -14.04
CA ALA A 140 -8.53 -4.06 -14.02
C ALA A 140 -9.80 -3.51 -13.33
N CYS A 141 -9.65 -2.79 -12.21
CA CYS A 141 -10.76 -2.14 -11.52
C CYS A 141 -11.43 -1.08 -12.39
N VAL A 142 -10.65 -0.23 -13.06
CA VAL A 142 -11.17 0.76 -14.01
C VAL A 142 -11.96 0.08 -15.12
N ALA A 143 -11.41 -0.97 -15.73
CA ALA A 143 -12.09 -1.73 -16.77
C ALA A 143 -13.42 -2.34 -16.29
N GLN A 144 -13.44 -2.90 -15.06
CA GLN A 144 -14.66 -3.43 -14.45
C GLN A 144 -15.73 -2.34 -14.26
N VAL A 145 -15.33 -1.16 -13.76
CA VAL A 145 -16.26 -0.05 -13.51
C VAL A 145 -16.81 0.52 -14.82
N SER A 146 -15.96 0.67 -15.84
CA SER A 146 -16.36 1.23 -17.13
C SER A 146 -17.23 0.29 -17.98
N ALA A 147 -17.30 -1.00 -17.65
CA ALA A 147 -18.12 -1.99 -18.35
C ALA A 147 -19.56 -2.12 -17.81
N GLY A 148 -19.88 -1.52 -16.65
CA GLY A 148 -21.19 -1.65 -15.97
C GLY A 148 -21.99 -0.36 -15.89
#